data_AF-A0AA38N1Z7-F1
#
_entry.id   AF-A0AA38N1Z7-F1
#
_cell.length_a   1.000
_cell.length_b   1.000
_cell.length_c   1.000
_cell.angle_alpha   90.00
_cell.angle_beta   90.00
_cell.angle_gamma   90.00
#
_symmetry.space_group_name_H-M   'P 1'
#
loop_
_entity.id
_entity.type
_entity.pdbx_description
1 polymer ?
#
loop_
_entity_poly.entity_id
_entity_poly.type
_entity_poly.pdbx_seq_one_letter_code
_entity_poly.pdbx_strand_id
1 'polypeptide(L)'
;KIRDEGGYCIRCMTEGCAIVAPDDFIHSVLGDDGKETTIALIRFQELVVDGFIASSSKLKFCPYPGCTNTISCPSAASHFVLSTLVPIASCGARGVLGSGSNK
;
A
#
# COMPACT_ATOMS: atom_id res chain seq x y z
N LYS A 1 22.33 -4.75 -11.89
CA LYS A 1 21.83 -3.45 -11.36
C LYS A 1 20.37 -3.68 -10.94
N ILE A 2 20.14 -4.07 -9.69
CA ILE A 2 18.78 -4.23 -9.15
C ILE A 2 18.27 -2.80 -8.93
N ARG A 3 17.32 -2.34 -9.76
CA ARG A 3 16.81 -0.95 -9.75
C ARG A 3 15.48 -0.80 -8.99
N ASP A 4 14.89 -1.92 -8.55
CA ASP A 4 13.56 -2.00 -7.96
C ASP A 4 13.61 -2.69 -6.58
N GLU A 5 14.53 -2.25 -5.72
CA GLU A 5 14.45 -2.65 -4.30
C GLU A 5 13.19 -2.02 -3.70
N GLY A 6 12.15 -2.83 -3.49
CA GLY A 6 10.87 -2.40 -2.91
C GLY A 6 9.64 -2.53 -3.81
N GLY A 7 9.74 -3.15 -4.99
CA GLY A 7 8.57 -3.41 -5.84
C GLY A 7 7.69 -4.56 -5.31
N TYR A 8 6.37 -4.43 -5.45
CA TYR A 8 5.41 -5.50 -5.16
C TYR A 8 5.34 -6.58 -6.27
N CYS A 9 5.96 -6.34 -7.43
CA CYS A 9 5.96 -7.27 -8.55
C CYS A 9 7.25 -8.10 -8.59
N ILE A 10 7.12 -9.43 -8.57
CA ILE A 10 8.22 -10.35 -8.82
C ILE A 10 8.21 -10.73 -10.31
N ARG A 11 9.22 -10.29 -11.06
CA ARG A 11 9.38 -10.62 -12.49
C ARG A 11 10.23 -11.88 -12.66
N CYS A 12 9.98 -12.63 -13.73
CA CYS A 12 10.81 -13.74 -14.14
C CYS A 12 12.28 -13.29 -14.29
N MET A 13 13.21 -14.07 -13.75
CA MET A 13 14.63 -13.75 -13.78
C MET A 13 15.32 -14.13 -15.11
N THR A 14 14.58 -14.74 -16.04
CA THR A 14 15.11 -15.10 -17.37
C THR A 14 15.24 -13.85 -18.24
N GLU A 15 16.36 -13.73 -18.96
CA GLU A 15 16.61 -12.60 -19.86
C GLU A 15 15.53 -12.51 -20.94
N GLY A 16 14.98 -11.30 -21.15
CA GLY A 16 13.92 -11.06 -22.13
C GLY A 16 12.52 -11.52 -21.72
N CYS A 17 12.36 -12.11 -20.53
CA CYS A 17 11.06 -12.54 -20.03
C CYS A 17 10.37 -11.41 -19.24
N ALA A 18 9.16 -11.00 -19.66
CA ALA A 18 8.35 -9.98 -19.00
C ALA A 18 7.24 -10.56 -18.11
N ILE A 19 7.26 -11.88 -17.85
CA ILE A 19 6.24 -12.56 -17.04
C ILE A 19 6.37 -12.11 -15.58
N VAL A 20 5.24 -11.76 -14.98
CA VAL A 20 5.12 -11.46 -13.55
C VAL A 20 4.58 -12.70 -12.85
N ALA A 21 5.18 -13.05 -11.72
CA ALA A 21 4.73 -14.14 -10.88
C ALA A 21 3.34 -13.80 -10.29
N PRO A 22 2.32 -14.65 -10.51
CA PRO A 22 1.02 -14.45 -9.88
C PRO A 22 1.08 -14.74 -8.38
N ASP A 23 0.17 -14.16 -7.62
CA ASP A 23 0.10 -14.32 -6.16
C ASP A 23 0.01 -15.79 -5.75
N ASP A 24 -0.81 -16.59 -6.44
CA ASP A 24 -0.94 -18.04 -6.19
C ASP A 24 0.40 -18.78 -6.33
N PHE A 25 1.24 -18.36 -7.28
CA PHE A 25 2.57 -18.94 -7.45
C PHE A 25 3.47 -18.58 -6.26
N ILE A 26 3.43 -17.33 -5.81
CA ILE A 26 4.20 -16.85 -4.65
C ILE A 26 3.80 -17.61 -3.38
N HIS A 27 2.51 -17.78 -3.14
CA HIS A 27 1.98 -18.58 -2.04
C HIS A 27 2.42 -20.05 -2.13
N SER A 28 2.39 -20.64 -3.33
CA SER A 28 2.79 -22.03 -3.53
C SER A 28 4.29 -22.27 -3.31
N VAL A 29 5.14 -21.30 -3.68
CA VAL A 29 6.60 -21.39 -3.54
C VAL A 29 7.05 -21.16 -2.10
N LEU A 30 6.37 -20.28 -1.36
CA LEU A 30 6.70 -19.99 0.03
C LEU A 30 6.31 -21.12 0.99
N GLY A 31 5.35 -21.98 0.63
CA GLY A 31 4.93 -23.11 1.49
C GLY A 31 4.43 -22.67 2.88
N ASP A 32 4.15 -23.64 3.76
CA ASP A 32 3.60 -23.40 5.11
C ASP A 32 4.62 -23.67 6.24
N ASP A 33 5.86 -23.93 5.88
CA ASP A 33 6.78 -24.69 6.75
C ASP A 33 7.73 -23.83 7.61
N GLY A 34 7.39 -22.58 7.93
CA GLY A 34 8.26 -21.77 8.79
C GLY A 34 7.78 -20.38 9.18
N LYS A 35 8.32 -19.87 10.29
CA LYS A 35 8.10 -18.48 10.72
C LYS A 35 8.61 -17.47 9.68
N GLU A 36 9.69 -17.81 8.98
CA GLU A 36 10.30 -16.96 7.96
C GLU A 36 9.41 -16.80 6.72
N THR A 37 8.70 -17.86 6.31
CA THR A 37 7.79 -17.82 5.16
C THR A 37 6.53 -17.02 5.49
N THR A 38 6.01 -17.13 6.71
CA THR A 38 4.93 -16.26 7.20
C THR A 38 5.35 -14.78 7.19
N ILE A 39 6.55 -14.46 7.68
CA ILE A 39 7.07 -13.08 7.68
C ILE A 39 7.22 -12.56 6.23
N ALA A 40 7.75 -13.38 5.33
CA ALA A 40 7.89 -13.02 3.92
C ALA A 40 6.53 -12.76 3.25
N LEU A 41 5.51 -13.57 3.53
CA LEU A 41 4.15 -13.38 3.02
C LEU A 41 3.50 -12.09 3.55
N ILE A 42 3.62 -11.82 4.86
CA ILE A 42 3.13 -10.57 5.44
C ILE A 42 3.79 -9.38 4.75
N ARG A 43 5.11 -9.44 4.57
CA ARG A 43 5.87 -8.36 3.93
C ARG A 43 5.50 -8.18 2.46
N PHE A 44 5.25 -9.27 1.73
CA PHE A 44 4.75 -9.21 0.35
C PHE A 44 3.40 -8.49 0.29
N GLN A 45 2.47 -8.86 1.19
CA GLN A 45 1.15 -8.25 1.24
C GLN A 45 1.21 -6.75 1.58
N GLU A 46 2.11 -6.34 2.49
CA GLU A 46 2.36 -4.92 2.77
C GLU A 46 2.80 -4.16 1.52
N LEU A 47 3.73 -4.70 0.73
CA LEU A 47 4.21 -4.06 -0.50
C LEU A 47 3.11 -3.95 -1.56
N VAL A 48 2.25 -4.97 -1.69
CA VAL A 48 1.10 -4.94 -2.62
C VAL A 48 0.12 -3.84 -2.23
N VAL A 49 -0.20 -3.72 -0.93
CA VAL A 49 -1.08 -2.68 -0.41
C VAL A 49 -0.47 -1.29 -0.60
N ASP A 50 0.82 -1.12 -0.32
CA ASP A 50 1.57 0.12 -0.55
C ASP A 50 1.50 0.55 -2.03
N GLY A 51 1.74 -0.39 -2.94
CA GLY A 51 1.65 -0.16 -4.39
C GLY A 51 0.25 0.25 -4.83
N PHE A 52 -0.78 -0.40 -4.31
CA PHE A 52 -2.18 -0.06 -4.60
C PHE A 52 -2.53 1.36 -4.15
N ILE A 53 -2.17 1.73 -2.92
CA ILE A 53 -2.45 3.07 -2.37
C ILE A 53 -1.66 4.14 -3.11
N ALA A 54 -0.39 3.88 -3.44
CA ALA A 54 0.44 4.80 -4.20
C ALA A 54 -0.14 5.08 -5.61
N SER A 55 -0.77 4.08 -6.24
CA SER A 55 -1.41 4.22 -7.55
C SER A 55 -2.76 4.97 -7.51
N SER A 56 -3.41 5.02 -6.34
CA SER A 56 -4.72 5.66 -6.17
C SER A 56 -4.58 7.07 -5.63
N SER A 57 -5.04 8.07 -6.40
CA SER A 57 -5.03 9.47 -5.95
C SER A 57 -5.97 9.75 -4.77
N LYS A 58 -6.97 8.88 -4.55
CA LYS A 58 -8.01 9.04 -3.53
C LYS A 58 -7.65 8.39 -2.19
N LEU A 59 -6.65 7.50 -2.17
CA LEU A 59 -6.22 6.79 -0.97
C LEU A 59 -4.85 7.29 -0.55
N LYS A 60 -4.67 7.46 0.76
CA LYS A 60 -3.37 7.80 1.36
C LYS A 60 -3.20 7.03 2.66
N PHE A 61 -1.95 6.82 3.06
CA PHE A 61 -1.64 6.35 4.40
C PHE A 61 -1.84 7.45 5.43
N CYS A 62 -2.19 7.05 6.66
CA CYS A 62 -2.21 7.96 7.79
C CYS A 62 -0.78 8.50 8.04
N PRO A 63 -0.57 9.82 8.17
CA PRO A 63 0.75 10.40 8.40
C PRO A 63 1.31 10.14 9.81
N TYR A 64 0.53 9.52 10.70
CA TYR A 64 0.97 9.25 12.07
C TYR A 64 1.95 8.07 12.11
N PRO A 65 3.15 8.23 12.72
CA PRO A 65 4.12 7.15 12.82
C PRO A 65 3.54 5.99 13.63
N GLY A 66 3.50 4.80 13.03
CA GLY A 66 2.94 3.60 13.66
C GLY A 66 1.45 3.35 13.41
N CYS A 67 0.75 4.23 12.66
CA CYS A 67 -0.58 3.93 12.16
C CYS A 67 -0.49 3.40 10.72
N THR A 68 -0.93 2.17 10.49
CA THR A 68 -0.97 1.52 9.15
C THR A 68 -2.33 1.68 8.46
N ASN A 69 -3.25 2.46 9.05
CA ASN A 69 -4.58 2.65 8.47
C ASN A 69 -4.51 3.55 7.23
N THR A 70 -5.36 3.21 6.27
CA THR A 70 -5.57 3.98 5.05
C THR A 70 -6.76 4.92 5.24
N ILE A 71 -6.66 6.09 4.61
CA ILE A 71 -7.71 7.10 4.62
C ILE A 71 -8.18 7.34 3.19
N SER A 72 -9.49 7.48 3.03
CA SER A 72 -10.09 7.97 1.79
C SER A 72 -10.13 9.50 1.86
N CYS A 73 -9.36 10.16 1.01
CA CYS A 73 -9.32 11.62 0.93
C CYS A 73 -9.62 12.08 -0.50
N PRO A 74 -10.89 12.05 -0.94
CA PRO A 74 -11.27 12.51 -2.28
C PRO A 74 -11.01 14.01 -2.47
N SER A 75 -11.00 14.80 -1.38
CA SER A 75 -10.74 16.24 -1.40
C SER A 75 -9.26 16.57 -1.69
N ALA A 76 -8.32 15.68 -1.38
CA ALA A 76 -6.88 15.90 -1.55
C ALA A 76 -6.27 15.16 -2.76
N ALA A 77 -7.10 14.76 -3.73
CA ALA A 77 -6.69 13.91 -4.83
C ALA A 77 -5.77 14.58 -5.87
N SER A 78 -5.55 15.91 -5.78
CA SER A 78 -4.66 16.65 -6.69
C SER A 78 -3.58 17.43 -5.94
N HIS A 79 -2.40 17.51 -6.55
CA HIS A 79 -1.23 18.21 -5.99
C HIS A 79 -1.50 19.69 -5.68
N PHE A 80 -2.38 20.33 -6.47
CA PHE A 80 -2.80 21.72 -6.27
C PHE A 80 -3.62 21.92 -4.99
N VAL A 81 -4.39 20.92 -4.55
CA VAL A 81 -5.15 21.04 -3.30
C VAL A 81 -4.21 20.90 -2.09
N LEU A 82 -3.21 20.02 -2.17
CA LEU A 82 -2.21 19.82 -1.10
C LEU A 82 -1.32 21.04 -0.84
N SER A 83 -1.11 21.90 -1.85
CA SER A 83 -0.36 23.15 -1.68
C SER A 83 -1.18 24.28 -1.05
N THR A 84 -2.51 24.14 -1.02
CA THR A 84 -3.43 25.26 -0.71
C THR A 84 -4.33 24.97 0.49
N LEU A 85 -4.60 23.70 0.79
CA LEU A 85 -5.40 23.23 1.91
C LEU A 85 -4.67 22.04 2.56
N VAL A 86 -4.46 22.10 3.88
CA VAL A 86 -4.00 20.94 4.65
C VAL A 86 -5.24 20.11 4.97
N PRO A 87 -5.47 18.95 4.31
CA PRO A 87 -6.64 18.15 4.58
C PRO A 87 -6.48 17.55 5.98
N ILE A 88 -7.40 17.88 6.89
CA ILE A 88 -7.46 17.21 8.19
C ILE A 88 -8.08 15.83 7.94
N ALA A 89 -7.24 14.81 7.93
CA ALA A 89 -7.70 13.43 7.84
C ALA A 89 -8.01 12.89 9.24
N SER A 90 -9.25 12.44 9.45
CA SER A 90 -9.61 11.69 10.65
C SER A 90 -9.41 10.19 10.39
N CYS A 91 -8.47 9.59 11.12
CA CYS A 91 -8.30 8.14 11.17
C CYS A 91 -9.17 7.60 12.31
N GLY A 92 -10.05 6.62 12.04
CA GLY A 92 -10.94 6.04 13.06
C GLY A 92 -10.23 5.41 14.27
N ALA A 93 -8.91 5.20 14.20
CA ALA A 93 -8.08 4.83 15.35
C ALA A 93 -7.88 5.97 16.37
N ARG A 94 -8.23 7.21 16.01
CA ARG A 94 -8.37 8.35 16.92
C ARG A 94 -9.80 8.88 16.83
N GLY A 95 -10.48 8.94 17.98
CA GLY A 95 -11.81 9.53 18.12
C GLY A 95 -11.85 11.06 17.91
N VAL A 96 -11.41 11.54 16.75
CA VAL A 96 -11.76 12.89 16.30
C VAL A 96 -13.00 12.73 15.43
N LEU A 97 -14.15 13.10 16.02
CA LEU A 97 -15.45 13.13 15.36
C LEU A 97 -15.29 13.72 13.95
N GLY A 98 -15.53 12.90 12.93
CA GLY A 98 -15.60 13.37 11.56
C GLY A 98 -16.56 14.56 11.51
N SER A 99 -16.07 15.71 11.06
CA SER A 99 -16.92 16.88 10.86
C SER A 99 -17.92 16.52 9.77
N GLY A 100 -19.16 16.27 10.19
CA GLY A 100 -20.40 16.32 9.43
C GLY A 100 -20.41 15.74 8.02
N SER A 101 -20.89 14.50 7.90
CA SER A 101 -21.76 14.17 6.76
C SER A 101 -23.00 15.05 6.86
N ASN A 102 -23.02 16.16 6.11
CA ASN A 102 -24.22 16.97 5.96
C ASN A 102 -24.99 16.45 4.75
N LYS A 103 -26.11 15.79 5.06
CA LYS A 103 -27.24 15.38 4.21
C LYS A 103 -27.06 14.19 3.27
#